data_AF-A0A2V7KAQ6-F1
#
_entry.id   AF-A0A2V7KAQ6-F1
#
_cell.length_a   1.000
_cell.length_b   1.000
_cell.length_c   1.000
_cell.angle_alpha   90.00
_cell.angle_beta   90.00
_cell.angle_gamma   90.00
#
_symmetry.space_group_name_H-M   'P 1'
#
loop_
_entity.id
_entity.type
_entity.pdbx_description
1 polymer ?
#
loop_
_entity_poly.entity_id
_entity_poly.type
_entity_poly.pdbx_seq_one_letter_code
_entity_poly.pdbx_strand_id
1 'polypeptide(L)'
;MRFWGVPGAGISITRTVTEEARVLVQVRGAIPTTPWELVLTSSRETQFVLAILAVFSLVSWYLIVLKWWQFRKMRQLGDRFLAEVEKAPRLEDAYHAAMRLPPSPYNRLLREAVHFFSELKPGSLKGTGVAPANPAAASATTLTPTQLEALRMVLAKEVAAERDTAARFIPWLATFGSVSPLLGLLGTVLGVMDAFIGIAVGGS
;
A
#
# COMPACT_ATOMS: atom_id res chain seq x y z
N MET A 1 -82.52 31.03 -44.85
CA MET A 1 -82.37 29.87 -43.95
C MET A 1 -80.90 29.78 -43.55
N ARG A 2 -80.62 29.91 -42.24
CA ARG A 2 -79.30 29.70 -41.60
C ARG A 2 -78.91 28.21 -41.69
N PHE A 3 -77.61 27.89 -41.63
CA PHE A 3 -76.96 26.80 -40.85
C PHE A 3 -75.51 26.64 -41.35
N TRP A 4 -74.55 27.27 -40.65
CA TRP A 4 -73.51 26.65 -39.79
C TRP A 4 -72.24 26.18 -40.52
N GLY A 5 -71.24 27.08 -40.60
CA GLY A 5 -69.84 26.69 -40.72
C GLY A 5 -69.30 26.44 -39.31
N VAL A 6 -68.79 25.24 -39.06
CA VAL A 6 -68.15 24.85 -37.79
C VAL A 6 -66.71 25.36 -37.78
N PRO A 7 -66.33 26.36 -36.96
CA PRO A 7 -64.94 26.76 -36.78
C PRO A 7 -64.46 26.13 -35.47
N GLY A 8 -63.80 24.96 -35.53
CA GLY A 8 -63.38 24.32 -34.27
C GLY A 8 -62.42 23.13 -34.34
N ALA A 9 -62.16 22.53 -35.51
CA ALA A 9 -61.38 21.29 -35.56
C ALA A 9 -59.84 21.47 -35.57
N GLY A 10 -59.32 22.69 -35.76
CA GLY A 10 -57.88 22.95 -35.89
C GLY A 10 -57.13 23.28 -34.60
N ILE A 11 -57.82 23.60 -33.50
CA ILE A 11 -57.21 24.11 -32.26
C ILE A 11 -56.89 22.99 -31.25
N SER A 12 -57.61 21.87 -31.31
CA SER A 12 -57.44 20.73 -30.40
C SER A 12 -56.17 19.92 -30.70
N ILE A 13 -55.84 19.70 -31.98
CA ILE A 13 -54.67 18.90 -32.39
C ILE A 13 -53.35 19.60 -32.08
N THR A 14 -53.30 20.94 -32.20
CA THR A 14 -52.09 21.70 -31.88
C THR A 14 -51.80 21.73 -30.38
N ARG A 15 -52.84 21.69 -29.52
CA ARG A 15 -52.66 21.65 -28.06
C ARG A 15 -52.12 20.31 -27.58
N THR A 16 -52.64 19.19 -28.11
CA THR A 16 -52.20 17.84 -27.70
C THR A 16 -50.73 17.59 -28.05
N VAL A 17 -50.29 17.99 -29.25
CA VAL A 17 -48.88 17.84 -29.65
C VAL A 17 -47.95 18.71 -28.80
N THR A 18 -48.37 19.92 -28.43
CA THR A 18 -47.56 20.78 -27.54
C THR A 18 -47.51 20.28 -26.09
N GLU A 19 -48.58 19.65 -25.60
CA GLU A 19 -48.61 19.03 -24.26
C GLU A 19 -47.70 17.80 -24.24
N GLU A 20 -47.79 16.91 -25.24
CA GLU A 20 -46.91 15.74 -25.36
C GLU A 20 -45.44 16.14 -25.49
N ALA A 21 -45.13 17.18 -26.27
CA ALA A 21 -43.78 17.72 -26.39
C ALA A 21 -43.27 18.31 -25.06
N ARG A 22 -44.12 18.95 -24.26
CA ARG A 22 -43.76 19.44 -22.92
C ARG A 22 -43.49 18.30 -21.94
N VAL A 23 -44.31 17.25 -21.96
CA VAL A 23 -44.11 16.05 -21.12
C VAL A 23 -42.80 15.34 -21.48
N LEU A 24 -42.50 15.18 -22.77
CA LEU A 24 -41.25 14.56 -23.23
C LEU A 24 -39.99 15.39 -22.89
N VAL A 25 -40.08 16.72 -22.87
CA VAL A 25 -39.00 17.61 -22.44
C VAL A 25 -38.84 17.60 -20.91
N GLN A 26 -39.93 17.51 -20.16
CA GLN A 26 -39.91 17.45 -18.69
C GLN A 26 -39.36 16.12 -18.16
N VAL A 27 -39.67 15.00 -18.83
CA VAL A 27 -39.08 13.69 -18.52
C VAL A 27 -37.58 13.66 -18.85
N ARG A 28 -37.13 14.36 -19.91
CA ARG A 28 -35.69 14.48 -20.23
C ARG A 28 -34.90 15.31 -19.21
N GLY A 29 -35.55 16.23 -18.49
CA GLY A 29 -34.90 17.07 -17.47
C GLY A 29 -34.83 16.46 -16.06
N ALA A 30 -35.58 15.38 -15.80
CA ALA A 30 -35.69 14.76 -14.48
C ALA A 30 -34.75 13.56 -14.26
N ILE A 31 -33.99 13.17 -15.29
CA ILE A 31 -33.03 12.07 -15.20
C ILE A 31 -31.66 12.69 -14.93
N PRO A 32 -30.98 12.37 -13.81
CA PRO A 32 -29.64 12.87 -13.53
C PRO A 32 -28.73 12.58 -14.73
N THR A 33 -28.17 13.62 -15.33
CA THR A 33 -27.43 13.49 -16.59
C THR A 33 -25.94 13.32 -16.37
N THR A 34 -25.46 13.54 -15.13
CA THR A 34 -24.04 13.45 -14.78
C THR A 34 -23.79 12.43 -13.66
N PRO A 35 -22.66 11.68 -13.70
CA PRO A 35 -22.29 10.74 -12.64
C PRO A 35 -22.18 11.40 -11.26
N TRP A 36 -21.80 12.67 -11.22
CA TRP A 36 -21.70 13.46 -10.00
C TRP A 36 -23.05 13.75 -9.39
N GLU A 37 -24.03 14.11 -10.21
CA GLU A 37 -25.41 14.32 -9.79
C GLU A 37 -26.03 13.02 -9.27
N LEU A 38 -25.78 11.89 -9.94
CA LEU A 38 -26.21 10.56 -9.46
C LEU A 38 -25.70 10.23 -8.05
N VAL A 39 -24.44 10.55 -7.75
CA VAL A 39 -23.84 10.32 -6.42
C VAL A 39 -24.41 11.29 -5.38
N LEU A 40 -24.62 12.56 -5.74
CA LEU A 40 -25.17 13.57 -4.84
C LEU A 40 -26.67 13.39 -4.55
N THR A 41 -27.42 12.79 -5.48
CA THR A 41 -28.85 12.46 -5.31
C THR A 41 -29.07 11.09 -4.66
N SER A 42 -28.01 10.30 -4.46
CA SER A 42 -28.09 8.97 -3.83
C SER A 42 -28.41 9.05 -2.34
N SER A 43 -28.76 7.93 -1.70
CA SER A 43 -29.10 7.92 -0.28
C SER A 43 -27.88 8.25 0.59
N ARG A 44 -28.14 8.75 1.80
CA ARG A 44 -27.10 9.23 2.73
C ARG A 44 -26.15 8.11 3.12
N GLU A 45 -26.68 6.90 3.19
CA GLU A 45 -26.01 5.65 3.50
C GLU A 45 -24.99 5.31 2.41
N THR A 46 -25.40 5.36 1.13
CA THR A 46 -24.50 5.14 -0.01
C THR A 46 -23.40 6.20 -0.09
N GLN A 47 -23.76 7.47 0.12
CA GLN A 47 -22.79 8.57 0.13
C GLN A 47 -21.73 8.40 1.24
N PHE A 48 -22.14 7.90 2.41
CA PHE A 48 -21.23 7.60 3.52
C PHE A 48 -20.24 6.47 3.16
N VAL A 49 -20.73 5.38 2.57
CA VAL A 49 -19.88 4.26 2.11
C VAL A 49 -18.86 4.76 1.07
N LEU A 50 -19.31 5.53 0.08
CA LEU A 50 -18.42 6.11 -0.95
C LEU A 50 -17.37 7.04 -0.34
N ALA A 51 -17.73 7.84 0.66
CA ALA A 51 -16.79 8.71 1.37
C ALA A 51 -15.70 7.91 2.10
N ILE A 52 -16.06 6.83 2.79
CA ILE A 52 -15.08 5.93 3.45
C ILE A 52 -14.12 5.32 2.42
N LEU A 53 -14.66 4.80 1.30
CA LEU A 53 -13.86 4.25 0.21
C LEU A 53 -12.88 5.27 -0.37
N ALA A 54 -13.33 6.52 -0.55
CA ALA A 54 -12.47 7.61 -1.01
C ALA A 54 -11.33 7.90 -0.01
N VAL A 55 -11.62 7.93 1.29
CA VAL A 55 -10.59 8.11 2.34
C VAL A 55 -9.60 6.94 2.33
N PHE A 56 -10.07 5.69 2.27
CA PHE A 56 -9.19 4.52 2.18
C PHE A 56 -8.30 4.55 0.94
N SER A 57 -8.82 5.01 -0.20
CA SER A 57 -8.02 5.20 -1.42
C SER A 57 -6.90 6.22 -1.22
N LEU A 58 -7.21 7.38 -0.64
CA LEU A 58 -6.23 8.43 -0.35
C LEU A 58 -5.16 7.96 0.64
N VAL A 59 -5.56 7.31 1.73
CA VAL A 59 -4.64 6.76 2.74
C VAL A 59 -3.74 5.68 2.12
N SER A 60 -4.32 4.79 1.31
CA SER A 60 -3.58 3.74 0.60
C SER A 60 -2.49 4.35 -0.29
N TRP A 61 -2.85 5.32 -1.13
CA TRP A 61 -1.89 5.97 -2.03
C TRP A 61 -0.79 6.73 -1.26
N TYR A 62 -1.17 7.44 -0.20
CA TYR A 62 -0.21 8.11 0.69
C TYR A 62 0.81 7.13 1.31
N LEU A 63 0.34 6.01 1.85
CA LEU A 63 1.21 4.97 2.42
C LEU A 63 2.10 4.31 1.35
N ILE A 64 1.57 4.07 0.16
CA ILE A 64 2.33 3.50 -0.98
C ILE A 64 3.49 4.42 -1.35
N VAL A 65 3.24 5.73 -1.50
CA VAL A 65 4.28 6.70 -1.85
C VAL A 65 5.35 6.80 -0.76
N LEU A 66 4.94 6.90 0.51
CA LEU A 66 5.86 6.96 1.64
C LEU A 66 6.76 5.71 1.69
N LYS A 67 6.17 4.52 1.54
CA LYS A 67 6.91 3.26 1.53
C LYS A 67 7.81 3.13 0.33
N TRP A 68 7.36 3.50 -0.87
CA TRP A 68 8.19 3.50 -2.06
C TRP A 68 9.48 4.29 -1.84
N TRP A 69 9.36 5.51 -1.29
CA TRP A 69 10.51 6.36 -1.00
C TRP A 69 11.43 5.75 0.07
N GLN A 70 10.85 5.22 1.16
CA GLN A 70 11.61 4.54 2.21
C GLN A 70 12.40 3.35 1.65
N PHE A 71 11.76 2.46 0.89
CA PHE A 71 12.39 1.31 0.27
C PHE A 71 13.45 1.68 -0.77
N ARG A 72 13.24 2.77 -1.54
CA ARG A 72 14.23 3.24 -2.52
C ARG A 72 15.48 3.77 -1.83
N LYS A 73 15.32 4.54 -0.75
CA LYS A 73 16.44 5.05 0.06
C LYS A 73 17.22 3.93 0.74
N MET A 74 16.52 2.95 1.33
CA MET A 74 17.16 1.79 1.98
C MET A 74 17.96 0.94 0.99
N ARG A 75 17.43 0.70 -0.22
CA ARG A 75 18.15 -0.03 -1.28
C ARG A 75 19.44 0.68 -1.68
N GLN A 76 19.39 1.98 -1.92
CA GLN A 76 20.60 2.75 -2.28
C GLN A 76 21.68 2.74 -1.18
N LEU A 77 21.27 2.78 0.10
CA LEU A 77 22.21 2.66 1.21
C LEU A 77 22.81 1.26 1.32
N GLY A 78 22.00 0.22 1.08
CA GLY A 78 22.47 -1.17 1.04
C GLY A 78 23.45 -1.44 -0.09
N ASP A 79 23.15 -0.96 -1.31
CA ASP A 79 24.03 -1.15 -2.47
C ASP A 79 25.40 -0.48 -2.26
N ARG A 80 25.42 0.71 -1.65
CA ARG A 80 26.66 1.40 -1.27
C ARG A 80 27.46 0.65 -0.20
N PHE A 81 26.78 0.09 0.80
CA PHE A 81 27.42 -0.71 1.83
C PHE A 81 28.03 -2.00 1.24
N LEU A 82 27.27 -2.74 0.42
CA LEU A 82 27.75 -3.95 -0.23
C LEU A 82 28.97 -3.67 -1.11
N ALA A 83 28.91 -2.60 -1.90
CA ALA A 83 30.03 -2.21 -2.76
C ALA A 83 31.30 -1.83 -1.99
N GLU A 84 31.17 -1.35 -0.75
CA GLU A 84 32.33 -1.02 0.09
C GLU A 84 32.88 -2.24 0.81
N VAL A 85 32.01 -3.16 1.25
CA VAL A 85 32.41 -4.44 1.85
C VAL A 85 33.08 -5.35 0.83
N GLU A 86 32.58 -5.39 -0.40
CA GLU A 86 33.13 -6.23 -1.49
C GLU A 86 34.55 -5.82 -1.88
N LYS A 87 34.89 -4.54 -1.76
CA LYS A 87 36.23 -4.01 -2.08
C LYS A 87 37.27 -4.27 -0.99
N ALA A 88 36.85 -4.65 0.22
CA ALA A 88 37.75 -4.81 1.35
C ALA A 88 38.38 -6.21 1.35
N PRO A 89 39.72 -6.35 1.24
CA PRO A 89 40.39 -7.64 1.21
C PRO A 89 40.45 -8.34 2.59
N ARG A 90 40.10 -7.63 3.67
CA ARG A 90 40.07 -8.14 5.05
C ARG A 90 38.80 -7.71 5.77
N LEU A 91 38.30 -8.58 6.65
CA LEU A 91 37.08 -8.35 7.44
C LEU A 91 37.19 -7.13 8.37
N GLU A 92 38.39 -6.86 8.88
CA GLU A 92 38.68 -5.69 9.73
C GLU A 92 38.59 -4.38 8.94
N ASP A 93 39.07 -4.36 7.69
CA ASP A 93 38.97 -3.19 6.81
C ASP A 93 37.51 -2.94 6.39
N ALA A 94 36.74 -4.02 6.15
CA ALA A 94 35.31 -3.96 5.87
C ALA A 94 34.51 -3.39 7.07
N TYR A 95 34.87 -3.78 8.30
CA TYR A 95 34.25 -3.28 9.53
C TYR A 95 34.51 -1.79 9.75
N HIS A 96 35.75 -1.34 9.57
CA HIS A 96 36.11 0.07 9.72
C HIS A 96 35.53 0.95 8.61
N ALA A 97 35.44 0.44 7.38
CA ALA A 97 34.75 1.13 6.28
C ALA A 97 33.25 1.25 6.57
N ALA A 98 32.59 0.17 7.01
CA ALA A 98 31.18 0.18 7.37
C ALA A 98 30.83 1.14 8.51
N MET A 99 31.67 1.24 9.55
CA MET A 99 31.46 2.18 10.66
C MET A 99 31.57 3.66 10.27
N ARG A 100 32.16 3.98 9.10
CA ARG A 100 32.19 5.35 8.56
C ARG A 100 30.90 5.73 7.83
N LEU A 101 30.07 4.76 7.45
CA LEU A 101 28.78 5.03 6.81
C LEU A 101 27.69 5.37 7.84
N PRO A 102 26.66 6.15 7.44
CA PRO A 102 25.51 6.47 8.29
C PRO A 102 24.86 5.20 8.87
N PRO A 103 24.23 5.28 10.06
CA PRO A 103 23.58 4.14 10.69
C PRO A 103 22.55 3.51 9.75
N SER A 104 22.90 2.33 9.23
CA SER A 104 22.09 1.52 8.33
C SER A 104 21.86 0.15 8.98
N PRO A 105 20.78 -0.57 8.62
CA PRO A 105 20.54 -1.92 9.13
C PRO A 105 21.71 -2.89 8.87
N TYR A 106 22.42 -2.69 7.77
CA TYR A 106 23.61 -3.45 7.40
C TYR A 106 24.76 -3.26 8.40
N ASN A 107 24.92 -2.08 9.00
CA ASN A 107 25.93 -1.83 10.04
C ASN A 107 25.63 -2.60 11.34
N ARG A 108 24.35 -2.84 11.66
CA ARG A 108 23.97 -3.64 12.84
C ARG A 108 24.30 -5.11 12.63
N LEU A 109 23.96 -5.64 11.45
CA LEU A 109 24.29 -7.01 11.05
C LEU A 109 25.80 -7.25 11.03
N LEU A 110 26.58 -6.33 10.45
CA LEU A 110 28.02 -6.47 10.41
C LEU A 110 28.66 -6.38 11.79
N ARG A 111 28.17 -5.48 12.65
CA ARG A 111 28.65 -5.39 14.04
C ARG A 111 28.40 -6.68 14.81
N GLU A 112 27.22 -7.25 14.67
CA GLU A 112 26.87 -8.52 15.31
C GLU A 112 27.74 -9.67 14.79
N ALA A 113 27.98 -9.71 13.47
CA ALA A 113 28.88 -10.69 12.86
C ALA A 113 30.33 -10.57 13.36
N VAL A 114 30.85 -9.34 13.47
CA VAL A 114 32.21 -9.07 13.96
C VAL A 114 32.33 -9.35 15.45
N HIS A 115 31.31 -9.01 16.25
CA HIS A 115 31.27 -9.32 17.68
C HIS A 115 31.34 -10.84 17.90
N PHE A 116 30.48 -11.60 17.23
CA PHE A 116 30.48 -13.06 17.28
C PHE A 116 31.83 -13.66 16.83
N PHE A 117 32.42 -13.13 15.76
CA PHE A 117 33.74 -13.58 15.30
C PHE A 117 34.85 -13.27 16.33
N SER A 118 34.76 -12.13 17.02
CA SER A 118 35.73 -11.74 18.06
C SER A 118 35.60 -12.54 19.36
N GLU A 119 34.38 -12.92 19.75
CA GLU A 119 34.13 -13.83 20.89
C GLU A 119 34.67 -15.23 20.62
N LEU A 120 34.56 -15.71 19.37
CA LEU A 120 35.15 -16.98 18.94
C LEU A 120 36.67 -16.93 18.79
N LYS A 121 37.28 -15.75 18.83
CA LYS A 121 38.72 -15.54 18.64
C LYS A 121 39.35 -14.80 19.83
N PRO A 122 39.46 -15.42 21.03
CA PRO A 122 40.07 -14.77 22.21
C PRO A 122 41.55 -14.40 22.07
N GLY A 123 42.23 -14.83 20.99
CA GLY A 123 43.68 -14.79 20.86
C GLY A 123 44.28 -13.94 19.73
N SER A 124 43.49 -13.34 18.82
CA SER A 124 44.09 -12.59 17.69
C SER A 124 44.02 -11.07 17.79
N LEU A 125 43.18 -10.52 18.67
CA LEU A 125 43.08 -9.07 18.89
C LEU A 125 43.88 -8.61 20.13
N LYS A 126 44.53 -9.54 20.82
CA LYS A 126 45.40 -9.28 21.99
C LYS A 126 46.75 -10.01 21.83
N GLY A 127 47.35 -9.86 20.65
CA GLY A 127 48.67 -10.40 20.33
C GLY A 127 49.67 -9.27 20.15
N THR A 128 50.18 -8.73 21.26
CA THR A 128 51.50 -8.09 21.29
C THR A 128 52.49 -8.99 20.54
N GLY A 129 53.19 -8.40 19.57
CA GLY A 129 53.95 -9.13 18.57
C GLY A 129 54.94 -10.15 19.13
N VAL A 130 54.66 -11.42 18.91
CA VAL A 130 55.64 -12.48 18.65
C VAL A 130 54.96 -13.46 17.68
N ALA A 131 55.57 -13.67 16.52
CA ALA A 131 55.09 -14.59 15.50
C ALA A 131 54.95 -16.02 16.05
N PRO A 132 53.79 -16.70 15.89
CA PRO A 132 53.72 -18.13 16.13
C PRO A 132 54.22 -18.87 14.90
N ALA A 133 55.37 -19.55 15.05
CA ALA A 133 55.98 -20.46 14.08
C ALA A 133 55.21 -21.81 13.97
N ASN A 134 53.87 -21.79 13.92
CA ASN A 134 53.07 -23.01 13.84
C ASN A 134 52.12 -22.99 12.63
N PRO A 135 52.41 -23.73 11.54
CA PRO A 135 51.55 -23.79 10.36
C PRO A 135 50.19 -24.45 10.62
N ALA A 136 49.98 -25.08 11.78
CA ALA A 136 48.68 -25.62 12.21
C ALA A 136 47.67 -24.55 12.67
N ALA A 137 48.11 -23.34 13.01
CA ALA A 137 47.22 -22.23 13.41
C ALA A 137 46.55 -21.54 12.21
N ALA A 138 47.08 -21.74 11.00
CA ALA A 138 46.46 -21.25 9.76
C ALA A 138 45.14 -21.99 9.44
N SER A 139 44.97 -23.21 9.96
CA SER A 139 43.75 -24.02 9.84
C SER A 139 42.61 -23.54 10.74
N ALA A 140 42.84 -22.56 11.63
CA ALA A 140 41.80 -21.92 12.44
C ALA A 140 40.99 -20.84 11.67
N THR A 141 41.18 -20.73 10.35
CA THR A 141 40.48 -19.78 9.47
C THR A 141 39.08 -20.25 9.10
N THR A 142 38.78 -21.54 9.27
CA THR A 142 37.44 -22.11 9.04
C THR A 142 36.65 -22.16 10.35
N LEU A 143 35.61 -21.33 10.45
CA LEU A 143 34.57 -21.46 11.46
C LEU A 143 34.07 -22.91 11.49
N THR A 144 33.91 -23.47 12.69
CA THR A 144 33.31 -24.81 12.81
C THR A 144 31.87 -24.77 12.28
N PRO A 145 31.35 -25.87 11.70
CA PRO A 145 30.02 -25.87 11.08
C PRO A 145 28.91 -25.43 12.06
N THR A 146 29.06 -25.72 13.34
CA THR A 146 28.16 -25.30 14.42
C THR A 146 28.22 -23.80 14.71
N GLN A 147 29.41 -23.19 14.72
CA GLN A 147 29.57 -21.75 14.89
C GLN A 147 28.99 -20.97 13.70
N LEU A 148 29.18 -21.50 12.50
CA LEU A 148 28.66 -20.87 11.29
C LEU A 148 27.13 -20.94 11.24
N GLU A 149 26.54 -22.02 11.73
CA GLU A 149 25.08 -22.16 11.88
C GLU A 149 24.53 -21.19 12.94
N ALA A 150 25.21 -21.06 14.09
CA ALA A 150 24.84 -20.10 15.13
C ALA A 150 24.89 -18.64 14.59
N LEU A 151 25.96 -18.28 13.86
CA LEU A 151 26.07 -16.97 13.20
C LEU A 151 24.92 -16.73 12.21
N ARG A 152 24.61 -17.71 11.36
CA ARG A 152 23.48 -17.62 10.43
C ARG A 152 22.17 -17.40 11.15
N MET A 153 21.94 -18.08 12.27
CA MET A 153 20.71 -17.94 13.05
C MET A 153 20.57 -16.53 13.66
N VAL A 154 21.66 -15.97 14.19
CA VAL A 154 21.68 -14.59 14.72
C VAL A 154 21.44 -13.57 13.60
N LEU A 155 22.12 -13.72 12.46
CA LEU A 155 21.92 -12.84 11.31
C LEU A 155 20.50 -12.96 10.74
N ALA A 156 19.96 -14.16 10.63
CA ALA A 156 18.59 -14.39 10.16
C ALA A 156 17.57 -13.72 11.08
N LYS A 157 17.78 -13.78 12.40
CA LYS A 157 16.94 -13.11 13.39
C LYS A 157 16.97 -11.58 13.24
N GLU A 158 18.16 -10.98 13.11
CA GLU A 158 18.29 -9.52 12.92
C GLU A 158 17.69 -9.06 11.58
N VAL A 159 17.90 -9.83 10.51
CA VAL A 159 17.25 -9.57 9.21
C VAL A 159 15.73 -9.63 9.34
N ALA A 160 15.19 -10.59 10.09
CA ALA A 160 13.75 -10.70 10.33
C ALA A 160 13.22 -9.49 11.11
N ALA A 161 13.90 -9.05 12.18
CA ALA A 161 13.51 -7.88 12.97
C ALA A 161 13.50 -6.58 12.14
N GLU A 162 14.50 -6.40 11.27
CA GLU A 162 14.55 -5.24 10.39
C GLU A 162 13.45 -5.31 9.31
N ARG A 163 13.17 -6.50 8.78
CA ARG A 163 12.06 -6.72 7.83
C ARG A 163 10.71 -6.40 8.46
N ASP A 164 10.46 -6.80 9.70
CA ASP A 164 9.21 -6.48 10.41
C ASP A 164 9.05 -4.97 10.59
N THR A 165 10.14 -4.29 10.96
CA THR A 165 10.15 -2.82 11.09
C THR A 165 9.85 -2.14 9.74
N ALA A 166 10.45 -2.63 8.65
CA ALA A 166 10.19 -2.14 7.30
C ALA A 166 8.76 -2.46 6.81
N ALA A 167 8.19 -3.59 7.24
CA ALA A 167 6.84 -4.04 6.90
C ALA A 167 5.73 -3.31 7.67
N ARG A 168 6.07 -2.46 8.63
CA ARG A 168 5.10 -1.63 9.37
C ARG A 168 4.15 -0.91 8.39
N PHE A 169 2.84 -1.04 8.60
CA PHE A 169 1.75 -0.53 7.74
C PHE A 169 1.42 -1.34 6.46
N ILE A 170 2.22 -2.32 6.05
CA ILE A 170 1.83 -3.24 4.96
C ILE A 170 0.55 -4.02 5.32
N PRO A 171 0.36 -4.53 6.56
CA PRO A 171 -0.87 -5.21 6.94
C PRO A 171 -2.12 -4.31 6.81
N TRP A 172 -2.00 -3.01 7.09
CA TRP A 172 -3.10 -2.06 6.91
C TRP A 172 -3.52 -1.91 5.45
N LEU A 173 -2.56 -1.86 4.53
CA LEU A 173 -2.85 -1.87 3.09
C LEU A 173 -3.57 -3.16 2.66
N ALA A 174 -3.18 -4.31 3.22
CA ALA A 174 -3.87 -5.57 2.99
C ALA A 174 -5.33 -5.52 3.50
N THR A 175 -5.57 -4.94 4.68
CA THR A 175 -6.92 -4.73 5.21
C THR A 175 -7.73 -3.81 4.30
N PHE A 176 -7.19 -2.68 3.83
CA PHE A 176 -7.91 -1.82 2.89
C PHE A 176 -8.24 -2.56 1.59
N GLY A 177 -7.32 -3.38 1.08
CA GLY A 177 -7.53 -4.20 -0.10
C GLY A 177 -8.65 -5.25 0.05
N SER A 178 -8.79 -5.86 1.24
CA SER A 178 -9.81 -6.88 1.48
C SER A 178 -11.18 -6.31 1.90
N VAL A 179 -11.21 -5.17 2.60
CA VAL A 179 -12.44 -4.56 3.12
C VAL A 179 -13.14 -3.69 2.07
N SER A 180 -12.39 -3.05 1.15
CA SER A 180 -12.97 -2.15 0.14
C SER A 180 -14.05 -2.82 -0.75
N PRO A 181 -13.85 -4.05 -1.26
CA PRO A 181 -14.89 -4.74 -2.03
C PRO A 181 -16.17 -5.02 -1.24
N LEU A 182 -16.04 -5.35 0.05
CA LEU A 182 -17.18 -5.61 0.93
C LEU A 182 -17.98 -4.35 1.19
N LEU A 183 -17.29 -3.21 1.41
CA LEU A 183 -17.94 -1.90 1.53
C LEU A 183 -18.66 -1.52 0.23
N GLY A 184 -18.04 -1.76 -0.93
CA GLY A 184 -18.67 -1.52 -2.22
C GLY A 184 -19.96 -2.33 -2.40
N LEU A 185 -19.91 -3.64 -2.07
CA LEU A 185 -21.08 -4.51 -2.13
C LEU A 185 -22.18 -4.02 -1.18
N LEU A 186 -21.83 -3.67 0.07
CA LEU A 186 -22.78 -3.11 1.03
C LEU A 186 -23.51 -1.88 0.46
N GLY A 187 -22.77 -0.95 -0.15
CA GLY A 187 -23.36 0.24 -0.77
C GLY A 187 -24.37 -0.10 -1.87
N THR A 188 -24.08 -1.13 -2.68
CA THR A 188 -25.04 -1.58 -3.72
C THR A 188 -26.30 -2.20 -3.12
N VAL A 189 -26.17 -3.00 -2.05
CA VAL A 189 -27.32 -3.64 -1.38
C VAL A 189 -28.22 -2.58 -0.76
N LEU A 190 -27.65 -1.60 -0.06
CA LEU A 190 -28.42 -0.50 0.54
C LEU A 190 -29.14 0.32 -0.52
N GLY A 191 -28.47 0.68 -1.63
CA GLY A 191 -29.11 1.43 -2.71
C GLY A 191 -30.27 0.67 -3.37
N VAL A 192 -30.16 -0.65 -3.52
CA VAL A 192 -31.25 -1.49 -4.04
C VAL A 192 -32.40 -1.59 -3.04
N MET A 193 -32.11 -1.75 -1.74
CA MET A 193 -33.14 -1.75 -0.69
C MET A 193 -33.93 -0.43 -0.66
N ASP A 194 -33.23 0.71 -0.72
CA ASP A 194 -33.85 2.04 -0.75
C ASP A 194 -34.74 2.22 -1.99
N ALA A 195 -34.30 1.74 -3.16
CA ALA A 195 -35.11 1.76 -4.37
C ALA A 195 -36.40 0.94 -4.23
N PHE A 196 -36.33 -0.27 -3.65
CA PHE A 196 -37.52 -1.09 -3.40
C PHE A 196 -38.47 -0.48 -2.38
N ILE A 197 -37.94 0.11 -1.30
CA ILE A 197 -38.76 0.85 -0.31
C ILE A 197 -39.46 2.03 -0.97
N GLY A 198 -38.76 2.79 -1.83
CA GLY A 198 -39.34 3.91 -2.57
C GLY A 198 -40.51 3.49 -3.47
N ILE A 199 -40.40 2.34 -4.15
CA ILE A 199 -41.50 1.77 -4.94
C ILE A 199 -42.65 1.33 -4.04
N ALA A 200 -42.37 0.69 -2.91
CA ALA A 200 -43.40 0.20 -1.99
C ALA A 200 -44.22 1.32 -1.35
N VAL A 201 -43.57 2.45 -1.02
CA VAL A 201 -44.22 3.62 -0.41
C VAL A 201 -44.90 4.51 -1.46
N GLY A 202 -44.29 4.71 -2.63
CA GLY A 202 -44.84 5.54 -3.71
C GLY A 202 -45.89 4.84 -4.58
N GLY A 203 -46.02 3.51 -4.46
CA GLY A 203 -46.95 2.69 -5.23
C GLY A 203 -48.32 2.46 -4.57
N SER A 204 -48.65 3.16 -3.47
CA SER A 204 -49.99 3.13 -2.84
C SER A 204 -50.91 4.21 -3.39
#